data_AF-A0A7V8B0D9-F1
#
_entry.id   AF-A0A7V8B0D9-F1
#
_cell.length_a   1.000
_cell.length_b   1.000
_cell.length_c   1.000
_cell.angle_alpha   90.00
_cell.angle_beta   90.00
_cell.angle_gamma   90.00
#
_symmetry.space_group_name_H-M   'P 1'
#
loop_
_entity.id
_entity.type
_entity.pdbx_description
1 polymer ?
#
loop_
_entity_poly.entity_id
_entity_poly.type
_entity_poly.pdbx_seq_one_letter_code
_entity_poly.pdbx_strand_id
1 'polypeptide(L)'
;MIKNGKFFFVPPKDGSDFKELFKRIAAEGAGRPLGSDGARTGPWTPELLAEAITLVDPKRVGVDLRTVQLWFQENEKGISTTNIGLLARVLSCGDSAARSEWIMELSAAQSRLVAKRREMKRAESVGPSEPDRGAARIARSDSVRDDDGRRWNLARQSEKLFSEGSPLNLSASVFAGMSALGFLSFIIGIHNVKFTRSDGVIKQVGFLWAANWTLVFMVFLPLFLAFVFELVNSWKHEKRRGLVDGAIEDSDSAWKRIIDASSGSFWAVFLICLLFAGVFQWIGVCLMPLIKGGGNYAIDWGTVAIVRPEIVTIPVAIFFTALAYLYMCLSFYLFFAGLILLYSVINDFWKIRSAAKSRILLDAGDLSDTGFWVMLWVFRCTLLGMLIATVMKLQSSYLASNDPSIVAWVISDLSSILFDRTDVHSRISYRMPTHFSSLLIAISTCFVFLYGVIRAGSGSRYKVALWKMTAVVALLFASYLSIDAFSGFTVLMFAGLLIAIYCLFDPAFGRGRASEVSNQSVS
;
A
#
# COMPACT_ATOMS: atom_id res chain seq x y z
N MET A 1 -35.78 -41.91 11.66
CA MET A 1 -36.21 -42.07 13.08
C MET A 1 -36.97 -40.81 13.50
N ILE A 2 -37.80 -40.85 14.53
CA ILE A 2 -38.49 -39.64 15.04
C ILE A 2 -37.72 -39.14 16.27
N LYS A 3 -37.34 -37.87 16.28
CA LYS A 3 -36.66 -37.23 17.42
C LYS A 3 -37.26 -35.86 17.66
N ASN A 4 -37.74 -35.60 18.87
CA ASN A 4 -38.40 -34.35 19.27
C ASN A 4 -39.52 -33.90 18.30
N GLY A 5 -40.39 -34.83 17.89
CA GLY A 5 -41.52 -34.55 16.97
C GLY A 5 -41.11 -34.23 15.53
N LYS A 6 -39.84 -34.39 15.18
CA LYS A 6 -39.28 -34.12 13.85
C LYS A 6 -38.69 -35.39 13.23
N PHE A 7 -38.68 -35.43 11.90
CA PHE A 7 -38.05 -36.53 11.16
C PHE A 7 -36.53 -36.41 11.24
N PHE A 8 -35.90 -37.30 12.00
CA PHE A 8 -34.45 -37.37 12.16
C PHE A 8 -33.85 -38.36 11.15
N PHE A 9 -32.90 -37.85 10.38
CA PHE A 9 -32.06 -38.59 9.46
C PHE A 9 -30.66 -38.73 10.07
N VAL A 10 -30.11 -39.93 10.07
CA VAL A 10 -28.76 -40.18 10.60
C VAL A 10 -27.75 -39.73 9.54
N PRO A 11 -26.68 -38.99 9.90
CA PRO A 11 -25.62 -38.66 8.96
C PRO A 11 -25.05 -39.93 8.30
N PRO A 12 -25.13 -40.08 6.97
CA PRO A 12 -24.85 -41.37 6.31
C PRO A 12 -23.36 -41.73 6.28
N LYS A 13 -22.45 -40.75 6.43
CA LYS A 13 -20.98 -40.93 6.41
C LYS A 13 -20.47 -41.74 5.21
N ASP A 14 -21.16 -41.63 4.08
CA ASP A 14 -20.96 -42.47 2.90
C ASP A 14 -19.95 -41.89 1.89
N GLY A 15 -19.30 -40.77 2.24
CA GLY A 15 -18.33 -40.10 1.38
C GLY A 15 -18.94 -39.19 0.31
N SER A 16 -20.26 -39.01 0.28
CA SER A 16 -20.93 -38.12 -0.68
C SER A 16 -20.44 -36.68 -0.58
N ASP A 17 -20.43 -35.95 -1.70
CA ASP A 17 -20.17 -34.51 -1.68
C ASP A 17 -21.37 -33.72 -1.12
N PHE A 18 -21.18 -32.44 -0.80
CA PHE A 18 -22.24 -31.63 -0.19
C PHE A 18 -23.53 -31.59 -1.03
N LYS A 19 -23.45 -31.61 -2.37
CA LYS A 19 -24.63 -31.51 -3.23
C LYS A 19 -25.43 -32.81 -3.22
N GLU A 20 -24.75 -33.94 -3.28
CA GLU A 20 -25.37 -35.26 -3.19
C GLU A 20 -26.02 -35.48 -1.81
N LEU A 21 -25.29 -35.12 -0.74
CA LEU A 21 -25.80 -35.21 0.63
C LEU A 21 -27.01 -34.27 0.84
N PHE A 22 -26.93 -33.03 0.36
CA PHE A 22 -28.01 -32.06 0.51
C PHE A 22 -29.27 -32.47 -0.26
N LYS A 23 -29.14 -33.01 -1.48
CA LYS A 23 -30.29 -33.52 -2.25
C LYS A 23 -31.06 -34.61 -1.49
N ARG A 24 -30.35 -35.54 -0.84
CA ARG A 24 -30.98 -36.59 -0.02
C ARG A 24 -31.65 -36.01 1.22
N ILE A 25 -30.98 -35.10 1.93
CA ILE A 25 -31.56 -34.38 3.08
C ILE A 25 -32.85 -33.66 2.71
N ALA A 26 -32.85 -32.98 1.56
CA ALA A 26 -33.99 -32.24 1.06
C ALA A 26 -35.13 -33.16 0.65
N ALA A 27 -34.84 -34.23 -0.11
CA ALA A 27 -35.83 -35.20 -0.56
C ALA A 27 -36.51 -35.94 0.62
N GLU A 28 -35.73 -36.32 1.63
CA GLU A 28 -36.21 -37.03 2.81
C GLU A 28 -36.92 -36.12 3.83
N GLY A 29 -36.81 -34.79 3.68
CA GLY A 29 -37.41 -33.83 4.61
C GLY A 29 -36.78 -33.87 6.02
N ALA A 30 -35.49 -34.15 6.13
CA ALA A 30 -34.80 -34.28 7.41
C ALA A 30 -34.87 -32.99 8.22
N GLY A 31 -35.26 -33.07 9.50
CA GLY A 31 -35.45 -31.92 10.39
C GLY A 31 -36.84 -31.25 10.30
N ARG A 32 -37.73 -31.71 9.41
CA ARG A 32 -39.12 -31.20 9.35
C ARG A 32 -39.97 -31.75 10.50
N PRO A 33 -40.90 -30.94 11.05
CA PRO A 33 -41.93 -31.45 11.94
C PRO A 33 -42.85 -32.43 11.20
N LEU A 34 -43.36 -33.43 11.92
CA LEU A 34 -44.33 -34.38 11.39
C LEU A 34 -45.72 -33.72 11.23
N GLY A 35 -46.52 -34.27 10.31
CA GLY A 35 -47.93 -33.89 10.15
C GLY A 35 -48.76 -34.26 11.38
N SER A 36 -49.97 -33.72 11.47
CA SER A 36 -50.94 -34.01 12.55
C SER A 36 -51.35 -35.48 12.64
N ASP A 37 -51.11 -36.26 11.58
CA ASP A 37 -51.31 -37.70 11.43
C ASP A 37 -50.06 -38.54 11.78
N GLY A 38 -48.95 -37.90 12.17
CA GLY A 38 -47.66 -38.55 12.41
C GLY A 38 -46.89 -38.92 11.12
N ALA A 39 -47.42 -38.58 9.93
CA ALA A 39 -46.79 -38.85 8.65
C ALA A 39 -45.73 -37.80 8.29
N ARG A 40 -44.88 -38.13 7.30
CA ARG A 40 -43.85 -37.20 6.81
C ARG A 40 -44.49 -36.11 5.95
N THR A 41 -44.22 -34.86 6.28
CA THR A 41 -44.78 -33.65 5.63
C THR A 41 -44.23 -33.38 4.21
N GLY A 42 -43.41 -34.29 3.66
CA GLY A 42 -42.80 -34.19 2.33
C GLY A 42 -41.39 -33.55 2.32
N PRO A 43 -40.80 -33.35 1.13
CA PRO A 43 -39.44 -32.82 0.97
C PRO A 43 -39.33 -31.35 1.39
N TRP A 44 -38.11 -30.86 1.60
CA TRP A 44 -37.84 -29.43 1.76
C TRP A 44 -37.99 -28.69 0.43
N THR A 45 -38.72 -27.57 0.43
CA THR A 45 -38.59 -26.54 -0.61
C THR A 45 -37.63 -25.44 -0.15
N PRO A 46 -37.04 -24.65 -1.07
CA PRO A 46 -36.15 -23.55 -0.69
C PRO A 46 -36.78 -22.55 0.29
N GLU A 47 -38.06 -22.24 0.11
CA GLU A 47 -38.82 -21.29 0.93
C GLU A 47 -39.01 -21.83 2.34
N LEU A 48 -39.46 -23.07 2.47
CA LEU A 48 -39.67 -23.73 3.76
C LEU A 48 -38.37 -23.91 4.54
N LEU A 49 -37.27 -24.22 3.84
CA LEU A 49 -35.97 -24.39 4.49
C LEU A 49 -35.37 -23.05 4.95
N ALA A 50 -35.52 -21.98 4.15
CA ALA A 50 -35.09 -20.64 4.54
C ALA A 50 -35.84 -20.15 5.80
N GLU A 51 -37.14 -20.38 5.85
CA GLU A 51 -37.96 -20.09 7.03
C GLU A 51 -37.52 -20.91 8.25
N ALA A 52 -37.34 -22.22 8.08
CA ALA A 52 -36.89 -23.10 9.17
C ALA A 52 -35.51 -22.71 9.72
N ILE A 53 -34.59 -22.27 8.86
CA ILE A 53 -33.27 -21.76 9.26
C ILE A 53 -33.41 -20.47 10.07
N THR A 54 -34.30 -19.58 9.66
CA THR A 54 -34.58 -18.31 10.35
C THR A 54 -35.13 -18.56 11.76
N LEU A 55 -36.01 -19.55 11.91
CA LEU A 55 -36.59 -19.94 13.20
C LEU A 55 -35.57 -20.52 14.18
N VAL A 56 -34.50 -21.17 13.69
CA VAL A 56 -33.44 -21.74 14.54
C VAL A 56 -32.22 -20.83 14.72
N ASP A 57 -32.21 -19.66 14.07
CA ASP A 57 -31.14 -18.68 14.21
C ASP A 57 -31.31 -17.84 15.50
N PRO A 58 -30.36 -17.87 16.45
CA PRO A 58 -30.41 -17.07 17.67
C PRO A 58 -30.46 -15.56 17.40
N LYS A 59 -29.93 -15.12 16.25
CA LYS A 59 -29.95 -13.72 15.83
C LYS A 59 -31.22 -13.34 15.05
N ARG A 60 -32.06 -14.31 14.70
CA ARG A 60 -33.25 -14.16 13.81
C ARG A 60 -32.96 -13.45 12.48
N VAL A 61 -31.71 -13.49 12.01
CA VAL A 61 -31.30 -12.93 10.72
C VAL A 61 -31.63 -13.92 9.60
N GLY A 62 -31.50 -15.21 9.90
CA GLY A 62 -31.80 -16.29 8.97
C GLY A 62 -30.83 -16.37 7.80
N VAL A 63 -31.27 -17.02 6.72
CA VAL A 63 -30.52 -17.11 5.46
C VAL A 63 -31.42 -16.61 4.34
N ASP A 64 -30.86 -15.74 3.50
CA ASP A 64 -31.54 -15.20 2.33
C ASP A 64 -32.03 -16.32 1.38
N LEU A 65 -33.27 -16.19 0.89
CA LEU A 65 -33.92 -17.21 0.05
C LEU A 65 -33.10 -17.55 -1.20
N ARG A 66 -32.48 -16.55 -1.84
CA ARG A 66 -31.66 -16.76 -3.04
C ARG A 66 -30.44 -17.63 -2.74
N THR A 67 -29.89 -17.53 -1.53
CA THR A 67 -28.79 -18.38 -1.07
C THR A 67 -29.23 -19.83 -0.90
N VAL A 68 -30.43 -20.07 -0.35
CA VAL A 68 -30.97 -21.43 -0.21
C VAL A 68 -31.32 -22.03 -1.57
N GLN A 69 -31.90 -21.25 -2.48
CA GLN A 69 -32.17 -21.70 -3.86
C GLN A 69 -30.91 -22.17 -4.59
N LEU A 70 -29.76 -21.51 -4.37
CA LEU A 70 -28.47 -21.95 -4.92
C LEU A 70 -28.03 -23.32 -4.39
N TRP A 71 -28.47 -23.75 -3.21
CA TRP A 71 -28.15 -25.08 -2.67
C TRP A 71 -28.93 -26.18 -3.40
N PHE A 72 -30.19 -25.91 -3.76
CA PHE A 72 -31.05 -26.83 -4.51
C PHE A 72 -30.65 -26.98 -5.99
N GLN A 73 -30.01 -25.97 -6.57
CA GLN A 73 -29.54 -26.02 -7.95
C GLN A 73 -28.35 -26.99 -8.13
N GLU A 74 -28.29 -27.63 -9.29
CA GLU A 74 -27.15 -28.42 -9.76
C GLU A 74 -26.02 -27.48 -10.18
N ASN A 75 -25.19 -27.12 -9.21
CA ASN A 75 -24.03 -26.25 -9.40
C ASN A 75 -22.89 -26.70 -8.48
N GLU A 76 -21.71 -26.13 -8.69
CA GLU A 76 -20.53 -26.39 -7.85
C GLU A 76 -20.44 -25.48 -6.62
N LYS A 77 -21.48 -24.70 -6.33
CA LYS A 77 -21.48 -23.77 -5.19
C LYS A 77 -21.83 -24.54 -3.92
N GLY A 78 -20.88 -24.62 -3.02
CA GLY A 78 -21.10 -25.18 -1.69
C GLY A 78 -21.71 -24.19 -0.71
N ILE A 79 -21.64 -24.54 0.58
CA ILE A 79 -22.23 -23.80 1.69
C ILE A 79 -21.14 -23.16 2.59
N SER A 80 -21.44 -22.01 3.19
CA SER A 80 -20.53 -21.35 4.14
C SER A 80 -20.54 -22.04 5.51
N THR A 81 -19.49 -21.86 6.31
CA THR A 81 -19.37 -22.42 7.66
C THR A 81 -20.48 -21.95 8.61
N THR A 82 -20.88 -20.68 8.51
CA THR A 82 -22.03 -20.12 9.26
C THR A 82 -23.33 -20.85 8.90
N ASN A 83 -23.56 -21.09 7.61
CA ASN A 83 -24.77 -21.73 7.13
C ASN A 83 -24.77 -23.25 7.40
N ILE A 84 -23.61 -23.90 7.43
CA ILE A 84 -23.46 -25.29 7.92
C ILE A 84 -23.96 -25.39 9.36
N GLY A 85 -23.57 -24.46 10.23
CA GLY A 85 -24.01 -24.46 11.63
C GLY A 85 -25.53 -24.29 11.79
N LEU A 86 -26.15 -23.44 10.97
CA LEU A 86 -27.59 -23.24 10.95
C LEU A 86 -28.34 -24.46 10.40
N LEU A 87 -27.87 -25.03 9.29
CA LEU A 87 -28.47 -26.22 8.70
C LEU A 87 -28.36 -27.42 9.65
N ALA A 88 -27.20 -27.64 10.28
CA ALA A 88 -27.02 -28.69 11.27
C ALA A 88 -27.97 -28.53 12.47
N ARG A 89 -28.33 -27.29 12.86
CA ARG A 89 -29.31 -27.05 13.92
C ARG A 89 -30.73 -27.43 13.52
N VAL A 90 -31.10 -27.29 12.24
CA VAL A 90 -32.37 -27.80 11.70
C VAL A 90 -32.37 -29.33 11.70
N LEU A 91 -31.30 -29.94 11.20
CA LEU A 91 -31.18 -31.40 11.02
C LEU A 91 -31.01 -32.18 12.32
N SER A 92 -30.45 -31.56 13.36
CA SER A 92 -30.24 -32.23 14.66
C SER A 92 -31.52 -32.39 15.49
N CYS A 93 -32.65 -31.86 15.02
CA CYS A 93 -33.94 -31.90 15.71
C CYS A 93 -33.86 -31.42 17.18
N GLY A 94 -32.95 -30.49 17.50
CA GLY A 94 -32.78 -29.97 18.86
C GLY A 94 -31.81 -30.74 19.75
N ASP A 95 -31.27 -31.89 19.31
CA ASP A 95 -30.21 -32.59 20.04
C ASP A 95 -28.84 -31.96 19.79
N SER A 96 -28.04 -31.83 20.86
CA SER A 96 -26.68 -31.29 20.85
C SER A 96 -25.66 -32.29 20.31
N ALA A 97 -25.78 -33.58 20.65
CA ALA A 97 -24.85 -34.61 20.17
C ALA A 97 -25.00 -34.82 18.66
N ALA A 98 -26.23 -34.99 18.18
CA ALA A 98 -26.53 -35.07 16.76
C ALA A 98 -26.14 -33.79 15.98
N ARG A 99 -26.12 -32.61 16.63
CA ARG A 99 -25.69 -31.36 15.99
C ARG A 99 -24.21 -31.40 15.66
N SER A 100 -23.37 -31.83 16.60
CA SER A 100 -21.92 -31.97 16.37
C SER A 100 -21.62 -32.96 15.25
N GLU A 101 -22.35 -34.07 15.20
CA GLU A 101 -22.23 -35.05 14.11
C GLU A 101 -22.63 -34.47 12.75
N TRP A 102 -23.74 -33.73 12.69
CA TRP A 102 -24.17 -33.05 11.46
C TRP A 102 -23.19 -31.95 11.02
N ILE A 103 -22.59 -31.20 11.95
CA ILE A 103 -21.56 -30.20 11.64
C ILE A 103 -20.32 -30.88 11.03
N MET A 104 -19.87 -31.99 11.62
CA MET A 104 -18.73 -32.75 11.11
C MET A 104 -18.99 -33.30 9.71
N GLU A 105 -20.14 -33.94 9.48
CA GLU A 105 -20.46 -34.54 8.20
C GLU A 105 -20.67 -33.48 7.10
N LEU A 106 -21.39 -32.40 7.37
CA LEU A 106 -21.59 -31.31 6.40
C LEU A 106 -20.27 -30.62 6.04
N SER A 107 -19.36 -30.44 7.02
CA SER A 107 -18.04 -29.85 6.78
C SER A 107 -17.14 -30.78 5.95
N ALA A 108 -17.20 -32.09 6.21
CA ALA A 108 -16.50 -33.10 5.43
C ALA A 108 -17.02 -33.17 3.99
N ALA A 109 -18.35 -33.19 3.80
CA ALA A 109 -18.99 -33.20 2.49
C ALA A 109 -18.68 -31.93 1.68
N GLN A 110 -18.63 -30.76 2.35
CA GLN A 110 -18.20 -29.50 1.73
C GLN A 110 -16.72 -29.55 1.31
N SER A 111 -15.85 -30.15 2.12
CA SER A 111 -14.44 -30.33 1.78
C SER A 111 -14.24 -31.24 0.56
N ARG A 112 -15.06 -32.30 0.46
CA ARG A 112 -15.09 -33.20 -0.71
C ARG A 112 -15.55 -32.47 -1.98
N LEU A 113 -16.59 -31.64 -1.91
CA LEU A 113 -17.05 -30.82 -3.04
C LEU A 113 -15.93 -29.85 -3.52
N VAL A 114 -15.20 -29.24 -2.59
CA VAL A 114 -14.08 -28.35 -2.92
C VAL A 114 -12.92 -29.13 -3.55
N ALA A 115 -12.62 -30.34 -3.08
CA ALA A 115 -11.60 -31.22 -3.68
C ALA A 115 -11.99 -31.63 -5.11
N LYS A 116 -13.21 -32.12 -5.31
CA LYS A 116 -13.76 -32.50 -6.63
C LYS A 116 -13.69 -31.35 -7.64
N ARG A 117 -14.04 -30.12 -7.20
CA ARG A 117 -13.91 -28.91 -8.03
C ARG A 117 -12.46 -28.58 -8.41
N ARG A 118 -11.49 -28.85 -7.52
CA ARG A 118 -10.06 -28.66 -7.82
C ARG A 118 -9.57 -29.70 -8.82
N GLU A 119 -10.05 -30.94 -8.72
CA GLU A 119 -9.70 -32.02 -9.65
C GLU A 119 -10.29 -31.78 -11.05
N MET A 120 -11.55 -31.37 -11.16
CA MET A 120 -12.17 -31.01 -12.45
C MET A 120 -11.42 -29.88 -13.15
N LYS A 121 -11.04 -28.82 -12.42
CA LYS A 121 -10.21 -27.74 -12.98
C LYS A 121 -8.82 -28.19 -13.40
N ARG A 122 -8.25 -29.20 -12.74
CA ARG A 122 -6.97 -29.80 -13.15
C ARG A 122 -7.16 -30.68 -14.39
N ALA A 123 -8.24 -31.45 -14.48
CA ALA A 123 -8.55 -32.28 -15.62
C ALA A 123 -8.87 -31.45 -16.88
N GLU A 124 -9.58 -30.33 -16.76
CA GLU A 124 -9.85 -29.41 -17.88
C GLU A 124 -8.57 -28.72 -18.41
N SER A 125 -7.54 -28.57 -17.56
CA SER A 125 -6.24 -28.03 -17.98
C SER A 125 -5.33 -29.01 -18.71
N VAL A 126 -5.69 -30.30 -18.79
CA VAL A 126 -4.91 -31.34 -19.46
C VAL A 126 -5.77 -31.95 -20.58
N GLY A 127 -5.68 -31.36 -21.78
CA GLY A 127 -6.23 -31.96 -23.00
C GLY A 127 -5.52 -33.28 -23.36
N PRO A 128 -6.17 -34.18 -24.12
CA PRO A 128 -5.71 -35.55 -24.28
C PRO A 128 -4.45 -35.62 -25.15
N SER A 129 -3.36 -36.13 -24.60
CA SER A 129 -2.15 -36.51 -25.34
C SER A 129 -1.98 -38.02 -25.26
N GLU A 130 -1.73 -38.61 -26.43
CA GLU A 130 -1.46 -40.02 -26.71
C GLU A 130 -0.34 -40.64 -25.85
N PRO A 131 -0.28 -41.99 -25.74
CA PRO A 131 0.46 -42.64 -24.68
C PRO A 131 1.96 -42.76 -24.96
N ASP A 132 2.69 -42.43 -23.89
CA ASP A 132 3.81 -43.16 -23.32
C ASP A 132 5.05 -43.43 -24.20
N ARG A 133 6.13 -42.70 -23.89
CA ARG A 133 7.48 -43.27 -23.85
C ARG A 133 8.23 -42.78 -22.62
N GLY A 134 8.42 -43.71 -21.69
CA GLY A 134 9.10 -43.51 -20.44
C GLY A 134 10.55 -43.02 -20.56
N ALA A 135 10.93 -42.25 -19.54
CA ALA A 135 12.30 -42.14 -19.08
C ALA A 135 12.26 -41.76 -17.60
N ALA A 136 12.57 -42.75 -16.75
CA ALA A 136 12.76 -42.57 -15.32
C ALA A 136 13.86 -41.53 -15.08
N ARG A 137 13.54 -40.47 -14.33
CA ARG A 137 14.54 -39.57 -13.73
C ARG A 137 14.20 -39.29 -12.27
N ILE A 138 14.84 -40.12 -11.43
CA ILE A 138 15.51 -39.78 -10.17
C ILE A 138 14.83 -38.69 -9.33
N ALA A 139 14.20 -39.15 -8.25
CA ALA A 139 13.68 -38.34 -7.18
C ALA A 139 14.77 -37.44 -6.57
N ARG A 140 14.67 -36.13 -6.83
CA ARG A 140 15.25 -35.11 -5.95
C ARG A 140 14.14 -34.65 -5.02
N SER A 141 14.24 -35.12 -3.78
CA SER A 141 13.52 -34.59 -2.63
C SER A 141 13.86 -33.11 -2.47
N ASP A 142 12.95 -32.24 -2.88
CA ASP A 142 12.67 -30.93 -2.28
C ASP A 142 11.31 -30.46 -2.81
N SER A 143 10.25 -31.19 -2.43
CA SER A 143 8.89 -30.66 -2.52
C SER A 143 8.63 -29.80 -1.28
N VAL A 144 9.13 -28.56 -1.33
CA VAL A 144 8.45 -27.48 -0.63
C VAL A 144 7.02 -27.51 -1.14
N ARG A 145 6.10 -27.96 -0.28
CA ARG A 145 4.67 -27.86 -0.50
C ARG A 145 4.36 -26.39 -0.77
N ASP A 146 4.15 -26.04 -2.03
CA ASP A 146 3.39 -24.86 -2.42
C ASP A 146 1.94 -25.08 -1.96
N ASP A 147 1.73 -24.89 -0.66
CA ASP A 147 0.43 -24.58 -0.10
C ASP A 147 0.11 -23.14 -0.50
N ASP A 148 -0.24 -22.95 -1.77
CA ASP A 148 -0.70 -21.66 -2.34
C ASP A 148 -2.14 -21.38 -1.90
N GLY A 149 -2.37 -21.53 -0.59
CA GLY A 149 -3.57 -21.10 0.12
C GLY A 149 -3.53 -19.59 0.28
N ARG A 150 -3.73 -18.84 -0.81
CA ARG A 150 -4.11 -17.41 -0.88
C ARG A 150 -3.72 -16.60 0.37
N ARG A 151 -2.44 -16.64 0.75
CA ARG A 151 -1.94 -15.84 1.88
C ARG A 151 -1.94 -14.40 1.42
N TRP A 152 -2.54 -13.52 2.23
CA TRP A 152 -2.52 -12.10 1.97
C TRP A 152 -1.06 -11.62 1.98
N ASN A 153 -0.49 -11.44 0.79
CA ASN A 153 0.90 -11.02 0.63
C ASN A 153 0.93 -9.52 0.37
N LEU A 154 1.30 -8.77 1.40
CA LEU A 154 1.38 -7.31 1.38
C LEU A 154 2.31 -6.79 0.27
N ALA A 155 3.40 -7.49 -0.01
CA ALA A 155 4.34 -7.11 -1.07
C ALA A 155 3.68 -7.21 -2.46
N ARG A 156 2.99 -8.31 -2.74
CA ARG A 156 2.25 -8.48 -4.01
C ARG A 156 1.13 -7.46 -4.15
N GLN A 157 0.41 -7.13 -3.09
CA GLN A 157 -0.63 -6.09 -3.16
C GLN A 157 -0.06 -4.69 -3.37
N SER A 158 1.07 -4.40 -2.74
CA SER A 158 1.73 -3.11 -2.90
C SER A 158 2.26 -2.96 -4.32
N GLU A 159 2.97 -3.98 -4.83
CA GLU A 159 3.41 -4.00 -6.24
C GLU A 159 2.24 -3.87 -7.21
N LYS A 160 1.10 -4.52 -6.91
CA LYS A 160 -0.12 -4.39 -7.71
C LYS A 160 -0.60 -2.94 -7.79
N LEU A 161 -0.61 -2.21 -6.67
CA LEU A 161 -0.98 -0.78 -6.65
C LEU A 161 -0.07 0.10 -7.51
N PHE A 162 1.19 -0.32 -7.72
CA PHE A 162 2.19 0.41 -8.49
C PHE A 162 2.42 -0.13 -9.91
N SER A 163 1.69 -1.16 -10.34
CA SER A 163 1.89 -1.78 -11.66
C SER A 163 0.61 -2.12 -12.40
N GLU A 164 -0.54 -2.15 -11.73
CA GLU A 164 -1.81 -2.44 -12.37
C GLU A 164 -2.75 -1.22 -12.34
N GLY A 165 -3.46 -1.01 -13.46
CA GLY A 165 -4.44 0.06 -13.59
C GLY A 165 -3.83 1.36 -14.14
N SER A 166 -4.38 2.50 -13.74
CA SER A 166 -3.92 3.81 -14.21
C SER A 166 -2.89 4.40 -13.24
N PRO A 167 -1.83 5.08 -13.74
CA PRO A 167 -0.87 5.83 -12.91
C PRO A 167 -1.54 6.90 -12.04
N LEU A 168 -2.75 7.32 -12.42
CA LEU A 168 -3.52 8.32 -11.70
C LEU A 168 -4.23 7.76 -10.47
N ASN A 169 -4.51 6.45 -10.37
CA ASN A 169 -5.38 5.92 -9.31
C ASN A 169 -4.78 6.15 -7.92
N LEU A 170 -3.52 5.79 -7.71
CA LEU A 170 -2.85 5.93 -6.42
C LEU A 170 -2.59 7.41 -6.09
N SER A 171 -2.11 8.16 -7.08
CA SER A 171 -1.82 9.59 -6.99
C SER A 171 -3.07 10.42 -6.66
N ALA A 172 -4.18 10.15 -7.35
CA ALA A 172 -5.47 10.78 -7.10
C ALA A 172 -6.05 10.38 -5.75
N SER A 173 -5.87 9.13 -5.31
CA SER A 173 -6.34 8.68 -3.99
C SER A 173 -5.64 9.43 -2.85
N VAL A 174 -4.31 9.62 -2.95
CA VAL A 174 -3.55 10.43 -1.98
C VAL A 174 -4.02 11.87 -2.02
N PHE A 175 -4.10 12.49 -3.21
CA PHE A 175 -4.60 13.86 -3.36
C PHE A 175 -6.01 14.06 -2.79
N ALA A 176 -6.92 13.11 -3.07
CA ALA A 176 -8.30 13.14 -2.59
C ALA A 176 -8.35 13.00 -1.06
N GLY A 177 -7.52 12.15 -0.47
CA GLY A 177 -7.43 12.03 0.99
C GLY A 177 -6.97 13.32 1.66
N MET A 178 -5.97 14.01 1.10
CA MET A 178 -5.54 15.32 1.61
C MET A 178 -6.62 16.39 1.41
N SER A 179 -7.33 16.36 0.28
CA SER A 179 -8.45 17.27 0.02
C SER A 179 -9.59 17.05 1.01
N ALA A 180 -9.92 15.79 1.31
CA ALA A 180 -10.93 15.44 2.31
C ALA A 180 -10.54 15.92 3.72
N LEU A 181 -9.27 15.75 4.12
CA LEU A 181 -8.75 16.33 5.36
C LEU A 181 -8.82 17.86 5.35
N GLY A 182 -8.53 18.50 4.22
CA GLY A 182 -8.68 19.94 4.02
C GLY A 182 -10.12 20.41 4.22
N PHE A 183 -11.10 19.75 3.58
CA PHE A 183 -12.52 20.04 3.78
C PHE A 183 -12.96 19.81 5.22
N LEU A 184 -12.53 18.72 5.85
CA LEU A 184 -12.85 18.45 7.25
C LEU A 184 -12.25 19.52 8.17
N SER A 185 -11.02 19.98 7.90
CA SER A 185 -10.37 21.08 8.63
C SER A 185 -11.12 22.41 8.49
N PHE A 186 -11.80 22.61 7.35
CA PHE A 186 -12.67 23.77 7.13
C PHE A 186 -13.93 23.68 7.97
N ILE A 187 -14.61 22.52 7.95
CA ILE A 187 -15.83 22.26 8.73
C ILE A 187 -15.61 22.47 10.23
N ILE A 188 -14.47 22.00 10.76
CA ILE A 188 -14.15 22.12 12.19
C ILE A 188 -13.47 23.46 12.56
N GLY A 189 -13.23 24.35 11.60
CA GLY A 189 -12.69 25.68 11.85
C GLY A 189 -11.18 25.80 12.04
N ILE A 190 -10.39 24.74 11.89
CA ILE A 190 -8.93 24.77 12.11
C ILE A 190 -8.09 25.08 10.87
N HIS A 191 -8.72 25.26 9.71
CA HIS A 191 -8.05 25.45 8.42
C HIS A 191 -7.15 26.70 8.36
N ASN A 192 -7.54 27.82 8.98
CA ASN A 192 -6.84 29.12 8.90
C ASN A 192 -6.78 29.82 10.26
N VAL A 193 -6.13 29.19 11.24
CA VAL A 193 -6.04 29.71 12.62
C VAL A 193 -4.74 30.47 12.86
N LYS A 194 -4.84 31.55 13.64
CA LYS A 194 -3.72 32.28 14.23
C LYS A 194 -3.78 32.19 15.75
N PHE A 195 -2.62 32.12 16.38
CA PHE A 195 -2.47 32.02 17.83
C PHE A 195 -1.39 32.99 18.31
N THR A 196 -1.67 33.71 19.40
CA THR A 196 -0.70 34.61 20.04
C THR A 196 0.12 33.82 21.05
N ARG A 197 1.38 33.55 20.72
CA ARG A 197 2.33 32.88 21.60
C ARG A 197 2.64 33.76 22.82
N SER A 198 3.15 33.16 23.89
CA SER A 198 3.39 33.81 25.19
C SER A 198 4.35 35.02 25.13
N ASP A 199 5.14 35.15 24.07
CA ASP A 199 6.03 36.26 23.77
C ASP A 199 5.37 37.38 22.94
N GLY A 200 4.06 37.29 22.68
CA GLY A 200 3.29 38.26 21.92
C GLY A 200 3.30 38.04 20.40
N VAL A 201 4.06 37.07 19.89
CA VAL A 201 4.11 36.76 18.46
C VAL A 201 2.82 36.07 18.01
N ILE A 202 2.16 36.62 17.00
CA ILE A 202 0.98 36.01 16.37
C ILE A 202 1.44 35.03 15.29
N LYS A 203 1.39 33.73 15.61
CA LYS A 203 1.78 32.62 14.73
C LYS A 203 0.61 32.13 13.88
N GLN A 204 0.86 31.91 12.60
CA GLN A 204 -0.06 31.23 11.69
C GLN A 204 0.14 29.70 11.79
N VAL A 205 -0.91 29.01 12.26
CA VAL A 205 -0.85 27.58 12.61
C VAL A 205 -1.95 26.74 11.98
N GLY A 206 -2.84 27.34 11.18
CA GLY A 206 -3.93 26.63 10.51
C GLY A 206 -3.47 25.50 9.60
N PHE A 207 -4.32 24.49 9.42
CA PHE A 207 -4.01 23.27 8.65
C PHE A 207 -3.54 23.55 7.22
N LEU A 208 -4.13 24.54 6.54
CA LEU A 208 -3.74 24.93 5.16
C LEU A 208 -2.35 25.55 5.08
N TRP A 209 -1.87 26.12 6.18
CA TRP A 209 -0.56 26.77 6.26
C TRP A 209 0.54 25.82 6.73
N ALA A 210 0.19 24.57 7.02
CA ALA A 210 1.18 23.53 7.25
C ALA A 210 1.76 23.08 5.90
N ALA A 211 2.88 23.70 5.50
CA ALA A 211 3.48 23.50 4.19
C ALA A 211 3.83 22.03 3.92
N ASN A 212 4.23 21.29 4.95
CA ASN A 212 4.48 19.86 4.86
C ASN A 212 3.23 19.03 4.60
N TRP A 213 2.03 19.47 4.99
CA TRP A 213 0.80 18.76 4.66
C TRP A 213 0.33 19.12 3.25
N THR A 214 0.33 20.40 2.91
CA THR A 214 -0.13 20.84 1.59
C THR A 214 0.80 20.38 0.48
N LEU A 215 2.09 20.72 0.52
CA LEU A 215 3.01 20.42 -0.58
C LEU A 215 3.33 18.92 -0.70
N VAL A 216 3.50 18.21 0.42
CA VAL A 216 3.81 16.76 0.35
C VAL A 216 2.63 16.00 -0.21
N PHE A 217 1.43 16.17 0.34
CA PHE A 217 0.31 15.31 0.00
C PHE A 217 -0.50 15.78 -1.21
N MET A 218 -0.47 17.06 -1.58
CA MET A 218 -1.13 17.54 -2.81
C MET A 218 -0.22 17.50 -4.04
N VAL A 219 1.11 17.57 -3.89
CA VAL A 219 2.02 17.73 -5.04
C VAL A 219 3.08 16.64 -5.08
N PHE A 220 4.02 16.62 -4.13
CA PHE A 220 5.24 15.82 -4.29
C PHE A 220 5.00 14.32 -4.17
N LEU A 221 4.18 13.88 -3.20
CA LEU A 221 3.88 12.47 -3.03
C LEU A 221 3.02 11.92 -4.18
N PRO A 222 1.92 12.56 -4.62
CA PRO A 222 1.20 12.12 -5.81
C PRO A 222 2.10 11.99 -7.05
N LEU A 223 2.97 12.98 -7.32
CA LEU A 223 3.92 12.89 -8.42
C LEU A 223 4.92 11.74 -8.26
N PHE A 224 5.40 11.51 -7.03
CA PHE A 224 6.33 10.42 -6.73
C PHE A 224 5.68 9.07 -7.03
N LEU A 225 4.42 8.88 -6.61
CA LEU A 225 3.67 7.66 -6.81
C LEU A 225 3.41 7.39 -8.30
N ALA A 226 3.07 8.43 -9.07
CA ALA A 226 2.95 8.33 -10.52
C ALA A 226 4.26 7.92 -11.20
N PHE A 227 5.40 8.50 -10.80
CA PHE A 227 6.70 8.16 -11.39
C PHE A 227 7.19 6.76 -11.02
N VAL A 228 6.95 6.32 -9.78
CA VAL A 228 7.21 4.93 -9.39
C VAL A 228 6.33 3.98 -10.21
N PHE A 229 5.05 4.32 -10.40
CA PHE A 229 4.14 3.52 -11.21
C PHE A 229 4.68 3.35 -12.63
N GLU A 230 5.02 4.45 -13.32
CA GLU A 230 5.53 4.41 -14.69
C GLU A 230 6.80 3.55 -14.79
N LEU A 231 7.74 3.73 -13.86
CA LEU A 231 8.97 2.92 -13.86
C LEU A 231 8.68 1.43 -13.67
N VAL A 232 7.88 1.08 -12.67
CA VAL A 232 7.61 -0.32 -12.31
C VAL A 232 6.76 -1.00 -13.39
N ASN A 233 5.75 -0.32 -13.91
CA ASN A 233 4.88 -0.81 -14.97
C ASN A 233 5.68 -1.07 -16.26
N SER A 234 6.42 -0.07 -16.77
CA SER A 234 7.23 -0.24 -17.99
C SER A 234 8.38 -1.24 -17.79
N TRP A 235 8.96 -1.32 -16.59
CA TRP A 235 9.95 -2.36 -16.29
C TRP A 235 9.34 -3.76 -16.42
N LYS A 236 8.25 -4.02 -15.71
CA LYS A 236 7.57 -5.32 -15.65
C LYS A 236 7.05 -5.78 -17.01
N HIS A 237 6.41 -4.90 -17.76
CA HIS A 237 5.65 -5.28 -18.95
C HIS A 237 6.43 -5.14 -20.27
N GLU A 238 7.40 -4.24 -20.36
CA GLU A 238 8.08 -3.93 -21.62
C GLU A 238 9.59 -4.19 -21.53
N LYS A 239 10.29 -3.40 -20.72
CA LYS A 239 11.76 -3.32 -20.73
C LYS A 239 12.41 -4.62 -20.27
N ARG A 240 11.88 -5.25 -19.22
CA ARG A 240 12.42 -6.51 -18.71
C ARG A 240 12.26 -7.65 -19.71
N ARG A 241 11.11 -7.74 -20.39
CA ARG A 241 10.83 -8.79 -21.37
C ARG A 241 11.78 -8.71 -22.56
N GLY A 242 11.98 -7.51 -23.11
CA GLY A 242 12.92 -7.30 -24.21
C GLY A 242 14.38 -7.66 -23.87
N LEU A 243 14.77 -7.63 -22.59
CA LEU A 243 16.12 -8.01 -22.15
C LEU A 243 16.30 -9.51 -21.84
N VAL A 244 15.20 -10.25 -21.70
CA VAL A 244 15.20 -11.66 -21.25
C VAL A 244 14.77 -12.62 -22.36
N ASP A 245 14.36 -12.11 -23.53
CA ASP A 245 13.97 -12.91 -24.69
C ASP A 245 15.08 -13.93 -25.04
N GLY A 246 14.77 -15.21 -24.85
CA GLY A 246 15.71 -16.34 -24.97
C GLY A 246 15.88 -17.21 -23.71
N ALA A 247 15.45 -16.76 -22.53
CA ALA A 247 15.41 -17.58 -21.31
C ALA A 247 13.98 -18.07 -21.02
N ILE A 248 13.77 -19.39 -21.04
CA ILE A 248 12.47 -20.09 -20.93
C ILE A 248 11.75 -19.88 -19.57
N GLU A 249 12.29 -19.08 -18.64
CA GLU A 249 11.53 -18.70 -17.43
C GLU A 249 10.47 -17.65 -17.78
N ASP A 250 9.21 -17.94 -17.47
CA ASP A 250 8.11 -16.98 -17.54
C ASP A 250 8.51 -15.68 -16.79
N SER A 251 8.74 -14.60 -17.54
CA SER A 251 9.23 -13.32 -17.03
C SER A 251 8.36 -12.81 -15.86
N ASP A 252 7.06 -13.08 -15.90
CA ASP A 252 6.13 -12.65 -14.86
C ASP A 252 6.30 -13.46 -13.58
N SER A 253 6.60 -14.76 -13.68
CA SER A 253 6.92 -15.61 -12.53
C SER A 253 8.23 -15.20 -11.84
N ALA A 254 9.23 -14.80 -12.63
CA ALA A 254 10.52 -14.36 -12.11
C ALA A 254 10.40 -13.01 -11.36
N TRP A 255 9.63 -12.05 -11.89
CA TRP A 255 9.35 -10.80 -11.21
C TRP A 255 8.59 -11.01 -9.89
N LYS A 256 7.56 -11.86 -9.90
CA LYS A 256 6.81 -12.21 -8.67
C LYS A 256 7.73 -12.78 -7.58
N ARG A 257 8.64 -13.69 -7.95
CA ARG A 257 9.63 -14.28 -7.03
C ARG A 257 10.56 -13.23 -6.42
N ILE A 258 10.96 -12.21 -7.19
CA ILE A 258 11.76 -11.09 -6.69
C ILE A 258 10.99 -10.28 -5.65
N ILE A 259 9.71 -9.98 -5.93
CA ILE A 259 8.86 -9.23 -4.99
C ILE A 259 8.57 -10.03 -3.73
N ASP A 260 8.34 -11.33 -3.85
CA ASP A 260 8.12 -12.22 -2.70
C ASP A 260 9.36 -12.29 -1.80
N ALA A 261 10.56 -12.29 -2.39
CA ALA A 261 11.82 -12.23 -1.64
C ALA A 261 11.96 -10.93 -0.80
N SER A 262 11.27 -9.86 -1.20
CA SER A 262 11.23 -8.59 -0.46
C SER A 262 10.05 -8.47 0.52
N SER A 263 9.24 -9.53 0.71
CA SER A 263 8.04 -9.48 1.55
C SER A 263 8.31 -9.03 2.99
N GLY A 264 9.43 -9.46 3.57
CA GLY A 264 9.85 -9.01 4.90
C GLY A 264 10.07 -7.50 4.99
N SER A 265 10.63 -6.88 3.94
CA SER A 265 10.85 -5.43 3.89
C SER A 265 9.55 -4.65 3.82
N PHE A 266 8.58 -5.10 3.02
CA PHE A 266 7.24 -4.47 2.97
C PHE A 266 6.53 -4.53 4.32
N TRP A 267 6.55 -5.69 4.98
CA TRP A 267 5.95 -5.83 6.31
C TRP A 267 6.67 -4.99 7.38
N ALA A 268 8.00 -4.99 7.39
CA ALA A 268 8.78 -4.19 8.32
C ALA A 268 8.44 -2.69 8.18
N VAL A 269 8.44 -2.17 6.95
CA VAL A 269 8.09 -0.77 6.67
C VAL A 269 6.64 -0.47 7.04
N PHE A 270 5.70 -1.36 6.73
CA PHE A 270 4.29 -1.19 7.10
C PHE A 270 4.11 -1.06 8.61
N LEU A 271 4.72 -1.97 9.38
CA LEU A 271 4.65 -1.94 10.84
C LEU A 271 5.33 -0.70 11.41
N ILE A 272 6.50 -0.31 10.89
CA ILE A 272 7.20 0.89 11.34
C ILE A 272 6.36 2.14 11.05
N CYS A 273 5.79 2.27 9.84
CA CYS A 273 4.94 3.41 9.50
C CYS A 273 3.70 3.45 10.39
N LEU A 274 2.98 2.34 10.51
CA LEU A 274 1.74 2.27 11.28
C LEU A 274 1.97 2.54 12.78
N LEU A 275 2.95 1.85 13.39
CA LEU A 275 3.18 1.92 14.83
C LEU A 275 3.94 3.18 15.23
N PHE A 276 5.05 3.51 14.56
CA PHE A 276 5.89 4.64 14.98
C PHE A 276 5.41 5.96 14.38
N ALA A 277 5.28 6.05 13.06
CA ALA A 277 4.86 7.30 12.41
C ALA A 277 3.37 7.61 12.62
N GLY A 278 2.52 6.59 12.71
CA GLY A 278 1.10 6.71 13.02
C GLY A 278 0.85 6.79 14.53
N VAL A 279 0.82 5.64 15.20
CA VAL A 279 0.30 5.52 16.58
C VAL A 279 1.17 6.26 17.60
N PHE A 280 2.46 5.94 17.72
CA PHE A 280 3.31 6.52 18.76
C PHE A 280 3.53 8.02 18.55
N GLN A 281 3.73 8.47 17.31
CA GLN A 281 3.87 9.89 17.02
C GLN A 281 2.57 10.65 17.31
N TRP A 282 1.40 10.11 16.93
CA TRP A 282 0.11 10.71 17.28
C TRP A 282 -0.11 10.79 18.79
N ILE A 283 0.18 9.70 19.52
CA ILE A 283 0.07 9.67 20.97
C ILE A 283 0.96 10.74 21.60
N GLY A 284 2.23 10.80 21.20
CA GLY A 284 3.22 11.69 21.81
C GLY A 284 3.07 13.17 21.43
N VAL A 285 2.69 13.46 20.18
CA VAL A 285 2.67 14.82 19.63
C VAL A 285 1.29 15.47 19.75
N CYS A 286 0.20 14.70 19.67
CA CYS A 286 -1.17 15.23 19.69
C CYS A 286 -1.97 14.78 20.92
N LEU A 287 -2.17 13.47 21.10
CA LEU A 287 -3.10 12.96 22.11
C LEU A 287 -2.70 13.36 23.54
N MET A 288 -1.45 13.09 23.92
CA MET A 288 -0.97 13.38 25.27
C MET A 288 -0.98 14.89 25.58
N PRO A 289 -0.52 15.78 24.67
CA PRO A 289 -0.68 17.22 24.87
C PRO A 289 -2.13 17.69 24.99
N LEU A 290 -3.03 17.16 24.15
CA LEU A 290 -4.46 17.50 24.17
C LEU A 290 -5.16 17.09 25.48
N ILE A 291 -4.79 15.94 26.06
CA ILE A 291 -5.36 15.47 27.32
C ILE A 291 -4.78 16.21 28.53
N LYS A 292 -3.46 16.46 28.53
CA LYS A 292 -2.76 17.05 29.68
C LYS A 292 -2.71 18.58 29.68
N GLY A 293 -3.12 19.23 28.59
CA GLY A 293 -3.13 20.69 28.47
C GLY A 293 -1.75 21.32 28.26
N GLY A 294 -0.79 20.59 27.66
CA GLY A 294 0.56 21.13 27.42
C GLY A 294 1.59 20.12 26.89
N GLY A 295 2.77 20.61 26.53
CA GLY A 295 3.92 19.80 26.09
C GLY A 295 5.07 20.66 25.56
N ASN A 296 6.27 20.08 25.43
CA ASN A 296 7.44 20.75 24.84
C ASN A 296 7.42 20.68 23.29
N TYR A 297 6.24 20.87 22.69
CA TYR A 297 6.03 20.91 21.23
C TYR A 297 5.47 22.27 20.83
N ALA A 298 5.80 22.73 19.63
CA ALA A 298 5.22 23.95 19.10
C ALA A 298 3.72 23.77 18.85
N ILE A 299 2.92 24.77 19.22
CA ILE A 299 1.47 24.75 18.94
C ILE A 299 1.27 24.79 17.41
N ASP A 300 0.48 23.83 16.93
CA ASP A 300 0.09 23.68 15.54
C ASP A 300 -1.44 23.47 15.44
N TRP A 301 -1.95 23.26 14.22
CA TRP A 301 -3.37 22.96 13.99
C TRP A 301 -3.87 21.73 14.79
N GLY A 302 -2.99 20.78 15.12
CA GLY A 302 -3.33 19.55 15.83
C GLY A 302 -3.48 19.75 17.34
N THR A 303 -2.86 20.79 17.88
CA THR A 303 -2.85 21.10 19.32
C THR A 303 -3.51 22.44 19.65
N VAL A 304 -4.04 23.14 18.64
CA VAL A 304 -4.68 24.46 18.79
C VAL A 304 -5.85 24.49 19.78
N ALA A 305 -6.53 23.36 19.97
CA ALA A 305 -7.63 23.21 20.94
C ALA A 305 -7.22 23.51 22.39
N ILE A 306 -5.94 23.37 22.72
CA ILE A 306 -5.40 23.66 24.07
C ILE A 306 -5.50 25.16 24.37
N VAL A 307 -5.27 26.00 23.36
CA VAL A 307 -5.12 27.46 23.56
C VAL A 307 -6.27 28.26 22.97
N ARG A 308 -7.01 27.68 22.01
CA ARG A 308 -8.19 28.29 21.38
C ARG A 308 -9.37 27.29 21.42
N PRO A 309 -9.84 26.86 22.61
CA PRO A 309 -10.92 25.87 22.74
C PRO A 309 -12.27 26.36 22.17
N GLU A 310 -12.43 27.66 21.95
CA GLU A 310 -13.60 28.26 21.32
C GLU A 310 -13.69 28.01 19.81
N ILE A 311 -12.58 27.63 19.16
CA ILE A 311 -12.58 27.27 17.73
C ILE A 311 -12.92 25.79 17.56
N VAL A 312 -12.25 24.93 18.32
CA VAL A 312 -12.41 23.47 18.23
C VAL A 312 -12.29 22.85 19.62
N THR A 313 -13.19 21.91 19.92
CA THR A 313 -13.15 21.19 21.20
C THR A 313 -12.05 20.13 21.19
N ILE A 314 -11.51 19.82 22.38
CA ILE A 314 -10.46 18.81 22.54
C ILE A 314 -10.85 17.44 21.93
N PRO A 315 -12.07 16.88 22.14
CA PRO A 315 -12.43 15.59 21.55
C PRO A 315 -12.46 15.61 20.01
N VAL A 316 -12.92 16.72 19.41
CA VAL A 316 -12.95 16.87 17.95
C VAL A 316 -11.53 16.97 17.39
N ALA A 317 -10.64 17.71 18.06
CA ALA A 317 -9.23 17.79 17.68
C ALA A 317 -8.51 16.43 17.80
N ILE A 318 -8.79 15.63 18.83
CA ILE A 318 -8.27 14.27 18.99
C ILE A 318 -8.69 13.40 17.80
N PHE A 319 -9.98 13.42 17.44
CA PHE A 319 -10.49 12.62 16.33
C PHE A 319 -9.88 13.05 14.98
N PHE A 320 -9.84 14.36 14.72
CA PHE A 320 -9.26 14.89 13.49
C PHE A 320 -7.78 14.54 13.35
N THR A 321 -6.98 14.73 14.42
CA THR A 321 -5.56 14.39 14.42
C THR A 321 -5.34 12.90 14.27
N ALA A 322 -6.17 12.04 14.86
CA ALA A 322 -6.08 10.59 14.67
C ALA A 322 -6.25 10.19 13.20
N LEU A 323 -7.26 10.75 12.53
CA LEU A 323 -7.51 10.52 11.11
C LEU A 323 -6.35 11.03 10.24
N ALA A 324 -5.84 12.23 10.55
CA ALA A 324 -4.72 12.82 9.84
C ALA A 324 -3.46 11.96 9.96
N TYR A 325 -3.12 11.47 11.16
CA TYR A 325 -1.96 10.61 11.38
C TYR A 325 -2.11 9.22 10.76
N LEU A 326 -3.33 8.66 10.74
CA LEU A 326 -3.60 7.43 9.99
C LEU A 326 -3.39 7.62 8.49
N TYR A 327 -3.87 8.73 7.94
CA TYR A 327 -3.63 9.08 6.53
C TYR A 327 -2.14 9.29 6.24
N MET A 328 -1.42 9.99 7.13
CA MET A 328 0.03 10.21 7.02
C MET A 328 0.80 8.89 7.01
N CYS A 329 0.49 7.96 7.92
CA CYS A 329 1.25 6.71 8.03
C CYS A 329 1.00 5.79 6.83
N LEU A 330 -0.22 5.73 6.30
CA LEU A 330 -0.53 5.02 5.07
C LEU A 330 0.18 5.65 3.86
N SER A 331 0.22 6.98 3.79
CA SER A 331 0.91 7.71 2.72
C SER A 331 2.43 7.50 2.75
N PHE A 332 3.05 7.53 3.93
CA PHE A 332 4.47 7.20 4.05
C PHE A 332 4.77 5.73 3.82
N TYR A 333 3.86 4.82 4.17
CA TYR A 333 3.98 3.43 3.74
C TYR A 333 4.07 3.32 2.22
N LEU A 334 3.19 4.00 1.48
CA LEU A 334 3.24 4.03 0.01
C LEU A 334 4.55 4.61 -0.52
N PHE A 335 5.06 5.67 0.11
CA PHE A 335 6.36 6.26 -0.24
C PHE A 335 7.51 5.24 -0.12
N PHE A 336 7.62 4.57 1.04
CA PHE A 336 8.68 3.57 1.26
C PHE A 336 8.48 2.30 0.45
N ALA A 337 7.23 1.86 0.25
CA ALA A 337 6.90 0.77 -0.68
C ALA A 337 7.40 1.11 -2.10
N GLY A 338 7.22 2.35 -2.54
CA GLY A 338 7.79 2.84 -3.79
C GLY A 338 9.32 2.76 -3.81
N LEU A 339 10.01 3.20 -2.75
CA LEU A 339 11.47 3.06 -2.65
C LEU A 339 11.96 1.60 -2.72
N ILE A 340 11.24 0.67 -2.08
CA ILE A 340 11.54 -0.77 -2.17
C ILE A 340 11.40 -1.25 -3.62
N LEU A 341 10.35 -0.81 -4.33
CA LEU A 341 10.16 -1.17 -5.74
C LEU A 341 11.26 -0.59 -6.65
N LEU A 342 11.64 0.67 -6.46
CA LEU A 342 12.77 1.29 -7.16
C LEU A 342 14.06 0.47 -6.96
N TYR A 343 14.34 0.07 -5.72
CA TYR A 343 15.46 -0.81 -5.40
C TYR A 343 15.36 -2.17 -6.12
N SER A 344 14.18 -2.79 -6.11
CA SER A 344 13.95 -4.08 -6.78
C SER A 344 14.18 -4.00 -8.29
N VAL A 345 13.75 -2.93 -8.96
CA VAL A 345 14.02 -2.68 -10.38
C VAL A 345 15.52 -2.56 -10.64
N ILE A 346 16.23 -1.74 -9.85
CA ILE A 346 17.69 -1.55 -9.99
C ILE A 346 18.43 -2.89 -9.81
N ASN A 347 18.05 -3.66 -8.79
CA ASN A 347 18.69 -4.94 -8.47
C ASN A 347 18.41 -5.99 -9.55
N ASP A 348 17.19 -6.06 -10.07
CA ASP A 348 16.83 -6.96 -11.18
C ASP A 348 17.59 -6.61 -12.46
N PHE A 349 17.62 -5.33 -12.83
CA PHE A 349 18.41 -4.84 -13.97
C PHE A 349 19.89 -5.21 -13.83
N TRP A 350 20.48 -5.00 -12.65
CA TRP A 350 21.88 -5.34 -12.41
C TRP A 350 22.14 -6.85 -12.57
N LYS A 351 21.24 -7.71 -12.07
CA LYS A 351 21.33 -9.16 -12.24
C LYS A 351 21.25 -9.57 -13.71
N ILE A 352 20.27 -9.07 -14.45
CA ILE A 352 20.13 -9.34 -15.90
C ILE A 352 21.40 -8.91 -16.64
N ARG A 353 21.90 -7.71 -16.37
CA ARG A 353 23.14 -7.22 -16.97
C ARG A 353 24.35 -8.09 -16.66
N SER A 354 24.48 -8.55 -15.42
CA SER A 354 25.58 -9.42 -15.01
C SER A 354 25.55 -10.78 -15.73
N ALA A 355 24.35 -11.33 -15.95
CA ALA A 355 24.14 -12.58 -16.69
C ALA A 355 24.32 -12.40 -18.21
N ALA A 356 24.00 -11.23 -18.75
CA ALA A 356 24.25 -10.91 -20.16
C ALA A 356 25.74 -10.78 -20.48
N LYS A 357 26.50 -10.13 -19.59
CA LYS A 357 27.96 -9.97 -19.74
C LYS A 357 28.69 -11.31 -19.79
N SER A 358 28.18 -12.34 -19.11
CA SER A 358 28.76 -13.69 -19.16
C SER A 358 28.34 -14.50 -20.38
N ARG A 359 27.30 -14.10 -21.13
CA ARG A 359 26.72 -14.87 -22.24
C ARG A 359 26.97 -14.30 -23.64
N ILE A 360 27.59 -13.12 -23.78
CA ILE A 360 27.84 -12.45 -25.09
C ILE A 360 26.57 -12.45 -25.97
N LEU A 361 25.39 -12.29 -25.36
CA LEU A 361 24.11 -12.60 -26.01
C LEU A 361 23.28 -11.37 -26.40
N LEU A 362 23.68 -10.17 -25.97
CA LEU A 362 22.92 -8.93 -26.16
C LEU A 362 23.81 -7.84 -26.73
N ASP A 363 23.23 -7.01 -27.62
CA ASP A 363 23.88 -5.80 -28.10
C ASP A 363 24.16 -4.88 -26.90
N ALA A 364 25.41 -4.39 -26.80
CA ALA A 364 25.86 -3.58 -25.68
C ALA A 364 25.14 -2.22 -25.61
N GLY A 365 24.52 -1.77 -26.73
CA GLY A 365 23.71 -0.56 -26.83
C GLY A 365 22.43 -0.62 -26.00
N ASP A 366 21.54 -1.59 -26.27
CA ASP A 366 20.20 -1.71 -25.65
C ASP A 366 20.26 -1.84 -24.12
N LEU A 367 21.26 -2.57 -23.62
CA LEU A 367 21.51 -2.73 -22.19
C LEU A 367 21.86 -1.40 -21.51
N SER A 368 22.63 -0.56 -22.21
CA SER A 368 23.09 0.72 -21.69
C SER A 368 21.97 1.77 -21.71
N ASP A 369 21.16 1.78 -22.76
CA ASP A 369 20.01 2.69 -22.87
C ASP A 369 18.91 2.37 -21.86
N THR A 370 18.64 1.08 -21.64
CA THR A 370 17.68 0.66 -20.61
C THR A 370 18.16 1.05 -19.20
N GLY A 371 19.46 0.87 -18.90
CA GLY A 371 20.04 1.28 -17.63
C GLY A 371 19.97 2.79 -17.41
N PHE A 372 20.20 3.59 -18.46
CA PHE A 372 20.06 5.04 -18.39
C PHE A 372 18.61 5.46 -18.15
N TRP A 373 17.66 4.86 -18.86
CA TRP A 373 16.22 5.11 -18.67
C TRP A 373 15.78 4.81 -17.23
N VAL A 374 16.19 3.67 -16.66
CA VAL A 374 15.91 3.35 -15.24
C VAL A 374 16.45 4.45 -14.32
N MET A 375 17.69 4.89 -14.54
CA MET A 375 18.31 5.93 -13.71
C MET A 375 17.63 7.30 -13.85
N LEU A 376 17.10 7.67 -15.01
CA LEU A 376 16.33 8.91 -15.19
C LEU A 376 15.09 8.93 -14.29
N TRP A 377 14.35 7.82 -14.23
CA TRP A 377 13.17 7.70 -13.37
C TRP A 377 13.52 7.65 -11.90
N VAL A 378 14.53 6.87 -11.52
CA VAL A 378 15.04 6.83 -10.14
C VAL A 378 15.48 8.23 -9.70
N PHE A 379 16.15 8.99 -10.57
CA PHE A 379 16.56 10.36 -10.29
C PHE A 379 15.34 11.27 -10.05
N ARG A 380 14.31 11.23 -10.91
CA ARG A 380 13.06 12.00 -10.70
C ARG A 380 12.40 11.68 -9.36
N CYS A 381 12.27 10.39 -9.02
CA CYS A 381 11.76 9.96 -7.72
C CYS A 381 12.64 10.46 -6.56
N THR A 382 13.95 10.53 -6.77
CA THR A 382 14.90 11.03 -5.78
C THR A 382 14.73 12.51 -5.52
N LEU A 383 14.55 13.31 -6.58
CA LEU A 383 14.25 14.74 -6.46
C LEU A 383 12.98 14.96 -5.62
N LEU A 384 11.91 14.22 -5.92
CA LEU A 384 10.65 14.33 -5.18
C LEU A 384 10.81 13.89 -3.71
N GLY A 385 11.52 12.80 -3.43
CA GLY A 385 11.81 12.39 -2.05
C GLY A 385 12.61 13.43 -1.27
N MET A 386 13.58 14.09 -1.91
CA MET A 386 14.34 15.19 -1.31
C MET A 386 13.48 16.44 -1.07
N LEU A 387 12.58 16.78 -1.99
CA LEU A 387 11.63 17.90 -1.81
C LEU A 387 10.66 17.62 -0.66
N ILE A 388 10.17 16.38 -0.51
CA ILE A 388 9.35 15.95 0.63
C ILE A 388 10.10 16.18 1.95
N ALA A 389 11.33 15.67 2.06
CA ALA A 389 12.15 15.85 3.26
C ALA A 389 12.43 17.33 3.57
N THR A 390 12.71 18.12 2.53
CA THR A 390 12.98 19.57 2.63
C THR A 390 11.79 20.29 3.23
N VAL A 391 10.58 20.10 2.70
CA VAL A 391 9.40 20.80 3.23
C VAL A 391 9.02 20.31 4.63
N MET A 392 9.20 19.03 4.94
CA MET A 392 8.99 18.51 6.30
C MET A 392 9.91 19.20 7.32
N LYS A 393 11.19 19.35 7.01
CA LYS A 393 12.15 20.06 7.89
C LYS A 393 11.87 21.57 7.93
N LEU A 394 11.51 22.16 6.80
CA LEU A 394 11.17 23.58 6.69
C LEU A 394 9.99 23.96 7.58
N GLN A 395 8.89 23.19 7.52
CA GLN A 395 7.72 23.41 8.40
C GLN A 395 8.12 23.33 9.87
N SER A 396 8.89 22.31 10.24
CA SER A 396 9.30 22.09 11.62
C SER A 396 10.15 23.27 12.12
N SER A 397 11.09 23.74 11.32
CA SER A 397 11.97 24.85 11.66
C SER A 397 11.20 26.17 11.77
N TYR A 398 10.24 26.42 10.87
CA TYR A 398 9.33 27.55 10.95
C TYR A 398 8.56 27.59 12.28
N LEU A 399 8.04 26.46 12.75
CA LEU A 399 7.28 26.42 14.01
C LEU A 399 8.16 26.77 15.23
N ALA A 400 9.47 26.54 15.18
CA ALA A 400 10.43 26.97 16.19
C ALA A 400 10.89 28.44 16.07
N SER A 401 10.73 29.05 14.89
CA SER A 401 11.14 30.45 14.64
C SER A 401 10.30 31.47 15.41
N ASN A 402 10.65 32.75 15.31
CA ASN A 402 9.86 33.86 15.85
C ASN A 402 8.97 34.55 14.80
N ASP A 403 8.99 34.09 13.55
CA ASP A 403 8.28 34.75 12.48
C ASP A 403 6.79 34.39 12.41
N PRO A 404 5.90 35.32 12.07
CA PRO A 404 4.45 35.12 12.15
C PRO A 404 3.89 34.15 11.10
N SER A 405 4.56 33.97 9.97
CA SER A 405 4.17 33.04 8.90
C SER A 405 5.39 32.40 8.24
N ILE A 406 5.20 31.24 7.62
CA ILE A 406 6.30 30.52 6.93
C ILE A 406 6.87 31.37 5.78
N VAL A 407 6.02 32.12 5.08
CA VAL A 407 6.43 33.01 4.00
C VAL A 407 7.24 34.17 4.53
N ALA A 408 6.80 34.79 5.63
CA ALA A 408 7.55 35.87 6.28
C ALA A 408 8.93 35.38 6.75
N TRP A 409 9.01 34.18 7.33
CA TRP A 409 10.27 33.59 7.76
C TRP A 409 11.24 33.39 6.60
N VAL A 410 10.77 32.81 5.49
CA VAL A 410 11.60 32.58 4.29
C VAL A 410 12.07 33.90 3.68
N ILE A 411 11.20 34.92 3.60
CA ILE A 411 11.56 36.24 3.07
C ILE A 411 12.55 36.95 4.01
N SER A 412 12.34 36.85 5.32
CA SER A 412 13.21 37.43 6.34
C SER A 412 14.63 36.85 6.23
N ASP A 413 14.75 35.53 6.19
CA ASP A 413 16.04 34.85 6.00
C ASP A 413 16.69 35.22 4.66
N LEU A 414 15.92 35.30 3.57
CA LEU A 414 16.45 35.72 2.26
C LEU A 414 16.99 37.15 2.30
N SER A 415 16.29 38.05 3.00
CA SER A 415 16.68 39.45 3.14
C SER A 415 17.90 39.67 4.04
N SER A 416 18.21 38.73 4.94
CA SER A 416 19.35 38.81 5.86
C SER A 416 20.72 38.83 5.17
N ILE A 417 20.79 38.36 3.93
CA ILE A 417 22.01 38.43 3.10
C ILE A 417 22.21 39.84 2.52
N LEU A 418 21.10 40.54 2.21
CA LEU A 418 21.12 41.85 1.57
C LEU A 418 21.24 42.98 2.59
N PHE A 419 20.62 42.80 3.76
CA PHE A 419 20.65 43.73 4.86
C PHE A 419 21.30 42.99 6.02
N ASP A 420 22.50 43.41 6.42
CA ASP A 420 23.33 42.86 7.49
C ASP A 420 22.61 42.94 8.86
N ARG A 421 21.54 42.14 8.99
CA ARG A 421 20.71 42.01 10.18
C ARG A 421 21.18 40.77 10.90
N THR A 422 22.11 40.97 11.82
CA THR A 422 22.55 39.99 12.80
C THR A 422 21.49 39.78 13.88
N ASP A 423 20.27 39.42 13.51
CA ASP A 423 19.32 38.87 14.47
C ASP A 423 19.56 37.38 14.55
N VAL A 424 20.42 36.99 15.48
CA VAL A 424 20.59 35.59 15.91
C VAL A 424 19.19 35.09 16.28
N HIS A 425 18.59 34.26 15.42
CA HIS A 425 17.26 33.71 15.63
C HIS A 425 17.20 33.06 17.02
N SER A 426 16.55 33.73 17.99
CA SER A 426 16.40 33.19 19.33
C SER A 426 15.46 31.99 19.25
N ARG A 427 16.06 30.79 19.29
CA ARG A 427 15.36 29.52 19.13
C ARG A 427 14.64 29.15 20.42
N ILE A 428 13.36 28.80 20.31
CA ILE A 428 12.66 28.11 21.40
C ILE A 428 12.96 26.61 21.29
N SER A 429 13.46 26.01 22.38
CA SER A 429 13.84 24.60 22.43
C SER A 429 12.61 23.67 22.47
N TYR A 430 11.99 23.44 21.31
CA TYR A 430 10.95 22.42 21.13
C TYR A 430 11.53 21.05 20.72
N ARG A 431 10.86 19.96 21.11
CA ARG A 431 11.12 18.65 20.51
C ARG A 431 10.53 18.61 19.12
N MET A 432 11.32 18.16 18.14
CA MET A 432 10.92 18.13 16.73
C MET A 432 11.07 16.72 16.12
N PRO A 433 10.14 15.80 16.38
CA PRO A 433 10.19 14.43 15.84
C PRO A 433 10.25 14.38 14.31
N THR A 434 9.64 15.36 13.66
CA THR A 434 9.65 15.59 12.21
C THR A 434 11.06 15.78 11.64
N HIS A 435 12.04 16.30 12.40
CA HIS A 435 13.43 16.35 11.93
C HIS A 435 13.98 14.95 11.71
N PHE A 436 13.74 14.02 12.65
CA PHE A 436 14.17 12.63 12.51
C PHE A 436 13.46 11.94 11.35
N SER A 437 12.13 12.06 11.25
CA SER A 437 11.36 11.46 10.16
C SER A 437 11.75 12.02 8.79
N SER A 438 12.00 13.33 8.68
CA SER A 438 12.48 13.95 7.43
C SER A 438 13.89 13.50 7.05
N LEU A 439 14.78 13.29 8.03
CA LEU A 439 16.13 12.77 7.80
C LEU A 439 16.09 11.33 7.30
N LEU A 440 15.21 10.50 7.87
CA LEU A 440 15.02 9.11 7.44
C LEU A 440 14.56 9.05 5.98
N ILE A 441 13.63 9.92 5.58
CA ILE A 441 13.18 10.06 4.20
C ILE A 441 14.34 10.48 3.28
N ALA A 442 15.10 11.52 3.67
CA ALA A 442 16.22 12.01 2.88
C ALA A 442 17.30 10.93 2.66
N ILE A 443 17.71 10.25 3.73
CA ILE A 443 18.74 9.18 3.68
C ILE A 443 18.24 7.99 2.87
N SER A 444 17.00 7.53 3.09
CA SER A 444 16.45 6.38 2.36
C SER A 444 16.35 6.63 0.87
N THR A 445 15.92 7.84 0.49
CA THR A 445 15.82 8.26 -0.91
C THR A 445 17.21 8.35 -1.56
N CYS A 446 18.18 9.00 -0.88
CA CYS A 446 19.55 9.08 -1.35
C CYS A 446 20.21 7.70 -1.46
N PHE A 447 19.93 6.80 -0.52
CA PHE A 447 20.48 5.44 -0.52
C PHE A 447 20.05 4.66 -1.77
N VAL A 448 18.77 4.68 -2.13
CA VAL A 448 18.27 4.00 -3.33
C VAL A 448 18.89 4.58 -4.60
N PHE A 449 19.03 5.91 -4.67
CA PHE A 449 19.71 6.58 -5.79
C PHE A 449 21.19 6.18 -5.90
N LEU A 450 21.93 6.26 -4.80
CA LEU A 450 23.36 5.91 -4.76
C LEU A 450 23.57 4.43 -5.11
N TYR A 451 22.70 3.55 -4.61
CA TYR A 451 22.70 2.14 -4.99
C TYR A 451 22.50 1.99 -6.51
N GLY A 452 21.56 2.73 -7.10
CA GLY A 452 21.37 2.86 -8.54
C GLY A 452 22.64 3.28 -9.28
N VAL A 453 23.26 4.38 -8.88
CA VAL A 453 24.49 4.91 -9.50
C VAL A 453 25.63 3.88 -9.46
N ILE A 454 25.82 3.21 -8.33
CA ILE A 454 26.87 2.19 -8.16
C ILE A 454 26.61 0.98 -9.07
N ARG A 455 25.35 0.54 -9.18
CA ARG A 455 24.96 -0.65 -9.94
C ARG A 455 24.78 -0.38 -11.45
N ALA A 456 24.49 0.85 -11.84
CA ALA A 456 24.25 1.27 -13.23
C ALA A 456 25.50 1.19 -14.13
N GLY A 457 26.71 0.98 -13.59
CA GLY A 457 27.92 0.60 -14.32
C GLY A 457 28.50 1.61 -15.34
N SER A 458 29.82 1.77 -15.30
CA SER A 458 30.63 2.84 -15.90
C SER A 458 30.75 2.89 -17.45
N GLY A 459 29.65 2.94 -18.21
CA GLY A 459 29.71 3.28 -19.64
C GLY A 459 30.14 4.75 -19.86
N SER A 460 31.20 5.01 -20.64
CA SER A 460 31.80 6.36 -20.77
C SER A 460 30.82 7.45 -21.22
N ARG A 461 29.82 7.11 -22.06
CA ARG A 461 28.80 8.04 -22.56
C ARG A 461 27.82 8.55 -21.49
N TYR A 462 27.52 7.76 -20.46
CA TYR A 462 26.50 8.09 -19.44
C TYR A 462 27.09 8.57 -18.11
N LYS A 463 28.42 8.43 -17.92
CA LYS A 463 29.13 8.94 -16.73
C LYS A 463 28.87 10.43 -16.46
N VAL A 464 28.87 11.26 -17.52
CA VAL A 464 28.64 12.71 -17.40
C VAL A 464 27.23 13.00 -16.87
N ALA A 465 26.21 12.30 -17.40
CA ALA A 465 24.83 12.50 -16.97
C ALA A 465 24.63 12.04 -15.52
N LEU A 466 25.17 10.87 -15.15
CA LEU A 466 25.12 10.36 -13.77
C LEU A 466 25.84 11.31 -12.80
N TRP A 467 26.99 11.85 -13.17
CA TRP A 467 27.71 12.83 -12.34
C TRP A 467 26.91 14.10 -12.12
N LYS A 468 26.25 14.63 -13.17
CA LYS A 468 25.33 15.77 -13.04
C LYS A 468 24.17 15.45 -12.08
N MET A 469 23.53 14.29 -12.22
CA MET A 469 22.47 13.85 -11.31
C MET A 469 22.96 13.76 -9.87
N THR A 470 24.14 13.17 -9.65
CA THR A 470 24.75 13.08 -8.31
C THR A 470 25.05 14.46 -7.73
N ALA A 471 25.55 15.40 -8.54
CA ALA A 471 25.79 16.77 -8.09
C ALA A 471 24.48 17.47 -7.67
N VAL A 472 23.40 17.28 -8.41
CA VAL A 472 22.06 17.82 -8.05
C VAL A 472 21.54 17.20 -6.75
N VAL A 473 21.61 15.87 -6.60
CA VAL A 473 21.18 15.20 -5.36
C VAL A 473 22.02 15.65 -4.17
N ALA A 474 23.33 15.79 -4.34
CA ALA A 474 24.23 16.30 -3.29
C ALA A 474 23.91 17.76 -2.92
N LEU A 475 23.63 18.62 -3.91
CA LEU A 475 23.21 20.00 -3.69
C LEU A 475 21.90 20.06 -2.91
N LEU A 476 20.89 19.26 -3.28
CA LEU A 476 19.62 19.19 -2.55
C LEU A 476 19.79 18.67 -1.14
N PHE A 477 20.65 17.67 -0.94
CA PHE A 477 20.94 17.14 0.39
C PHE A 477 21.68 18.16 1.27
N ALA A 478 22.66 18.87 0.72
CA ALA A 478 23.35 19.96 1.39
C ALA A 478 22.39 21.10 1.75
N SER A 479 21.51 21.48 0.81
CA SER A 479 20.45 22.47 1.04
C SER A 479 19.46 22.03 2.11
N TYR A 480 19.09 20.75 2.16
CA TYR A 480 18.25 20.20 3.21
C TYR A 480 18.94 20.30 4.58
N LEU A 481 20.23 19.97 4.65
CA LEU A 481 21.01 20.06 5.89
C LEU A 481 21.17 21.52 6.36
N SER A 482 21.31 22.48 5.43
CA SER A 482 21.48 23.89 5.76
C SER A 482 20.23 24.59 6.30
N ILE A 483 19.04 24.00 6.16
CA ILE A 483 17.80 24.58 6.72
C ILE A 483 17.99 24.82 8.22
N ASP A 484 17.81 26.09 8.63
CA ASP A 484 17.93 26.57 10.01
C ASP A 484 19.34 26.39 10.62
N ALA A 485 20.38 26.26 9.78
CA ALA A 485 21.78 26.12 10.22
C ALA A 485 22.55 27.44 10.22
N PHE A 486 22.23 28.35 9.30
CA PHE A 486 22.83 29.69 9.17
C PHE A 486 21.86 30.64 8.48
N SER A 487 22.02 31.95 8.69
CA SER A 487 21.21 32.99 8.03
C SER A 487 21.47 33.04 6.52
N GLY A 488 20.42 33.06 5.72
CA GLY A 488 20.51 33.07 4.27
C GLY A 488 20.51 31.69 3.61
N PHE A 489 20.21 30.62 4.37
CA PHE A 489 20.09 29.27 3.82
C PHE A 489 19.02 29.18 2.72
N THR A 490 18.03 30.09 2.73
CA THR A 490 16.94 30.16 1.75
C THR A 490 17.43 30.38 0.31
N VAL A 491 18.57 31.03 0.07
CA VAL A 491 19.14 31.16 -1.28
C VAL A 491 19.54 29.81 -1.84
N LEU A 492 20.27 29.02 -1.05
CA LEU A 492 20.69 27.67 -1.45
C LEU A 492 19.46 26.77 -1.67
N MET A 493 18.44 26.92 -0.82
CA MET A 493 17.17 26.21 -0.95
C MET A 493 16.41 26.59 -2.22
N PHE A 494 16.31 27.87 -2.55
CA PHE A 494 15.59 28.31 -3.74
C PHE A 494 16.33 27.90 -5.03
N ALA A 495 17.66 28.02 -5.05
CA ALA A 495 18.48 27.53 -6.15
C ALA A 495 18.32 26.01 -6.33
N GLY A 496 18.38 25.24 -5.25
CA GLY A 496 18.14 23.80 -5.26
C GLY A 496 16.74 23.44 -5.78
N LEU A 497 15.70 24.15 -5.32
CA LEU A 497 14.31 23.96 -5.75
C LEU A 497 14.13 24.21 -7.25
N LEU A 498 14.66 25.32 -7.78
CA LEU A 498 14.59 25.62 -9.21
C LEU A 498 15.28 24.55 -10.06
N ILE A 499 16.48 24.12 -9.63
CA ILE A 499 17.21 23.04 -10.30
C ILE A 499 16.41 21.74 -10.24
N ALA A 500 15.80 21.41 -9.10
CA ALA A 500 14.98 20.21 -8.97
C ALA A 500 13.77 20.25 -9.92
N ILE A 501 13.04 21.38 -9.97
CA ILE A 501 11.90 21.56 -10.88
C ILE A 501 12.34 21.39 -12.33
N TYR A 502 13.43 22.04 -12.74
CA TYR A 502 13.99 21.85 -14.08
C TYR A 502 14.29 20.37 -14.38
N CYS A 503 14.98 19.70 -13.46
CA CYS A 503 15.39 18.31 -13.61
C CYS A 503 14.21 17.30 -13.61
N LEU A 504 13.05 17.67 -13.06
CA LEU A 504 11.85 16.83 -13.15
C LEU A 504 11.38 16.72 -14.62
N PHE A 505 11.42 17.83 -15.36
CA PHE A 505 11.04 17.86 -16.77
C PHE A 505 12.16 17.35 -17.68
N ASP A 506 13.38 17.85 -17.51
CA ASP A 506 14.56 17.48 -18.30
C ASP A 506 15.67 16.86 -17.43
N PRO A 507 15.54 15.57 -17.04
CA PRO A 507 16.53 14.89 -16.21
C PRO A 507 17.86 14.63 -16.93
N ALA A 508 17.91 14.79 -18.26
CA ALA A 508 19.09 14.51 -19.08
C ALA A 508 19.91 15.77 -19.44
N PHE A 509 19.44 16.97 -19.07
CA PHE A 509 20.04 18.25 -19.44
C PHE A 509 20.27 18.39 -20.95
N GLY A 510 19.21 18.22 -21.75
CA GLY A 510 19.18 18.60 -23.17
C GLY A 510 19.80 17.62 -24.17
N ARG A 511 20.19 16.40 -23.77
CA ARG A 511 20.85 15.45 -24.71
C ARG A 511 19.92 14.77 -25.72
N GLY A 512 18.60 14.82 -25.52
CA GLY A 512 17.62 14.10 -26.36
C GLY A 512 17.33 14.73 -27.73
N ARG A 513 17.67 16.00 -27.97
CA ARG A 513 17.41 16.68 -29.26
C ARG A 513 18.53 16.54 -30.29
N ALA A 514 19.72 16.10 -29.89
CA ALA A 514 20.86 16.03 -30.80
C ALA A 514 20.89 14.75 -31.66
N SER A 515 20.20 13.68 -31.26
CA SER A 515 20.20 12.41 -32.01
C SER A 515 19.12 12.34 -33.10
N GLU A 516 18.02 13.08 -32.99
CA GLU A 516 16.98 13.11 -34.04
C GLU A 516 17.40 13.93 -35.27
N VAL A 517 18.18 15.00 -35.08
CA VAL A 517 18.62 15.87 -36.19
C VAL A 517 19.71 15.21 -37.05
N SER A 518 20.44 14.23 -36.54
CA SER A 518 21.48 13.51 -37.31
C SER A 518 20.94 12.41 -38.22
N ASN A 519 19.72 11.92 -38.00
CA ASN A 519 19.12 10.85 -38.81
C ASN A 519 18.24 11.36 -39.96
N GLN A 520 18.06 12.68 -40.08
CA GLN A 520 17.34 13.30 -41.21
C GLN A 520 18.27 13.87 -42.30
N SER A 521 19.59 13.75 -42.17
CA SER A 521 20.56 14.30 -43.13
C SER A 521 21.29 13.25 -43.98
N VAL A 522 20.79 12.01 -44.06
CA VAL A 522 21.25 11.01 -45.03
C VAL A 522 20.02 10.29 -45.61
N SER A 523 19.39 10.94 -46.57
CA SER A 523 18.49 10.32 -47.55
C SER A 523 18.99 10.67 -48.94
#